data_AF-A0A395LQH5-F1
#
_entry.id   AF-A0A395LQH5-F1
#
_cell.length_a   1.000
_cell.length_b   1.000
_cell.length_c   1.000
_cell.angle_alpha   90.00
_cell.angle_beta   90.00
_cell.angle_gamma   90.00
#
_symmetry.space_group_name_H-M   'P 1'
#
loop_
_entity.id
_entity.type
_entity.pdbx_description
1 polymer ?
#
loop_
_entity_poly.entity_id
_entity_poly.type
_entity_poly.pdbx_seq_one_letter_code
_entity_poly.pdbx_strand_id
1 'polypeptide(L)'
;MLDAYGADILLGYIMSARLAVPGTMPEEEIGGAFPTRFQLEPEPDAAVIIDQINDEEPFRIAAALWDRVYAELCLVCAHARELGRRQQSYIH
;
A
#
# COMPACT_ATOMS: atom_id res chain seq x y z
N MET A 1 1.23 -0.59 10.30
CA MET A 1 2.53 -1.02 9.71
C MET A 1 2.29 -2.10 8.67
N LEU A 2 2.93 -2.07 7.49
CA LEU A 2 2.78 -3.09 6.43
C LEU A 2 3.97 -4.04 6.39
N ASP A 3 3.74 -5.31 6.05
CA ASP A 3 4.79 -6.25 5.66
C ASP A 3 5.08 -6.15 4.15
N ALA A 4 6.00 -6.98 3.65
CA ALA A 4 6.39 -6.95 2.22
C ALA A 4 5.19 -7.23 1.29
N TYR A 5 4.30 -8.13 1.69
CA TYR A 5 3.09 -8.45 0.94
C TYR A 5 2.12 -7.25 0.92
N GLY A 6 1.88 -6.64 2.08
CA GLY A 6 1.03 -5.45 2.19
C GLY A 6 1.58 -4.26 1.42
N ALA A 7 2.90 -4.10 1.33
CA ALA A 7 3.52 -3.06 0.51
C ALA A 7 3.33 -3.30 -1.00
N ASP A 8 3.43 -4.55 -1.47
CA ASP A 8 3.16 -4.90 -2.87
C ASP A 8 1.67 -4.71 -3.23
N ILE A 9 0.76 -5.02 -2.29
CA ILE A 9 -0.68 -4.77 -2.47
C ILE A 9 -0.96 -3.28 -2.53
N LEU A 10 -0.38 -2.46 -1.64
CA LEU A 10 -0.54 -1.01 -1.67
C LEU A 10 -0.04 -0.40 -2.99
N LEU A 11 1.08 -0.89 -3.55
CA LEU A 11 1.55 -0.47 -4.88
C LEU A 11 0.49 -0.71 -5.97
N GLY A 12 -0.08 -1.92 -6.00
CA GLY A 12 -1.14 -2.27 -6.94
C GLY A 12 -2.41 -1.45 -6.74
N TYR A 13 -2.79 -1.24 -5.48
CA TYR A 13 -3.99 -0.50 -5.10
C TYR A 13 -3.90 0.98 -5.50
N ILE A 14 -2.77 1.65 -5.27
CA ILE A 14 -2.55 3.05 -5.69
C ILE A 14 -2.66 3.19 -7.21
N MET A 15 -2.04 2.29 -7.97
CA MET A 15 -2.12 2.35 -9.44
C MET A 15 -3.55 2.09 -9.93
N SER A 16 -4.23 1.12 -9.33
CA SER A 16 -5.62 0.79 -9.69
C SER A 16 -6.56 1.94 -9.35
N ALA A 17 -6.41 2.57 -8.17
CA ALA A 17 -7.14 3.76 -7.77
C ALA A 17 -6.93 4.92 -8.76
N ARG A 18 -5.67 5.16 -9.16
CA ARG A 18 -5.33 6.19 -10.15
C ARG A 18 -6.01 5.98 -11.52
N LEU A 19 -6.19 4.72 -11.92
CA LEU A 19 -6.87 4.36 -13.17
C LEU A 19 -8.40 4.35 -13.05
N ALA A 20 -8.93 4.21 -11.83
CA ALA A 20 -10.37 4.13 -11.57
C ALA A 20 -11.04 5.50 -11.43
N VAL A 21 -10.33 6.53 -10.92
CA VAL A 21 -10.88 7.90 -10.76
C VAL A 21 -11.38 8.47 -12.10
N PRO A 22 -12.55 9.13 -12.14
CA PRO A 22 -13.40 9.55 -11.01
C PRO A 22 -14.41 8.48 -10.54
N GLY A 23 -14.31 7.24 -11.01
CA GLY A 23 -15.15 6.13 -10.62
C GLY A 23 -14.81 5.54 -9.25
N THR A 24 -15.45 4.41 -8.94
CA THR A 24 -15.21 3.64 -7.72
C THR A 24 -14.37 2.40 -7.99
N MET A 25 -13.80 1.84 -6.93
CA MET A 25 -13.04 0.60 -6.97
C MET A 25 -13.46 -0.26 -5.78
N PRO A 26 -13.49 -1.60 -5.91
CA PRO A 26 -13.72 -2.47 -4.76
C PRO A 26 -12.66 -2.25 -3.66
N GLU A 27 -13.08 -2.53 -2.43
CA GLU A 27 -12.18 -2.63 -1.30
C GLU A 27 -11.32 -3.89 -1.44
N GLU A 28 -10.10 -3.85 -0.89
CA GLU A 28 -9.20 -4.99 -0.84
C GLU A 28 -8.83 -5.29 0.63
N GLU A 29 -8.95 -6.55 1.03
CA GLU A 29 -8.58 -7.00 2.38
C GLU A 29 -7.44 -7.99 2.31
N ILE A 30 -6.39 -7.74 3.10
CA ILE A 30 -5.27 -8.64 3.24
C ILE A 30 -5.16 -9.14 4.67
N GLY A 31 -4.86 -10.43 4.80
CA GLY A 31 -4.46 -11.04 6.07
C GLY A 31 -2.95 -10.91 6.32
N GLY A 32 -2.45 -11.65 7.31
CA GLY A 32 -1.04 -11.72 7.64
C GLY A 32 -0.72 -11.16 9.02
N ALA A 33 0.54 -10.77 9.23
CA ALA A 33 0.99 -10.21 10.51
C ALA A 33 0.34 -8.85 10.81
N PHE A 34 -0.06 -8.13 9.75
CA PHE A 34 -0.73 -6.84 9.84
C PHE A 34 -1.97 -6.82 8.94
N PRO A 35 -3.10 -7.41 9.38
CA PRO A 35 -4.34 -7.40 8.63
C PRO A 35 -4.73 -5.96 8.27
N THR A 36 -5.00 -5.73 6.99
CA THR A 36 -5.19 -4.39 6.44
C THR A 36 -6.32 -4.39 5.43
N ARG A 37 -7.17 -3.35 5.48
CA ARG A 37 -8.20 -3.07 4.50
C ARG A 37 -7.83 -1.80 3.73
N PHE A 38 -7.89 -1.88 2.40
CA PHE A 38 -7.66 -0.76 1.48
C PHE A 38 -8.97 -0.33 0.85
N GLN A 39 -9.23 0.98 0.83
CA GLN A 39 -10.44 1.55 0.25
C GLN A 39 -10.08 2.75 -0.62
N LEU A 40 -10.89 3.02 -1.65
CA LEU A 40 -10.81 4.22 -2.47
C LEU A 40 -11.98 5.12 -2.12
N GLU A 41 -11.68 6.32 -1.65
CA GLU A 41 -12.65 7.40 -1.63
C GLU A 41 -12.72 8.11 -2.99
N PRO A 42 -13.94 8.42 -3.47
CA PRO A 42 -14.12 9.10 -4.75
C PRO A 42 -13.90 10.62 -4.65
N GLU A 43 -13.94 11.29 -5.81
CA GLU A 43 -13.93 12.76 -5.93
C GLU A 43 -15.04 13.44 -5.10
N PRO A 44 -14.84 14.68 -4.59
CA PRO A 44 -13.72 15.60 -4.88
C PRO A 44 -12.46 15.39 -4.03
N ASP A 45 -12.53 14.55 -3.00
CA ASP A 45 -11.47 14.36 -2.01
C ASP A 45 -10.80 12.99 -2.17
N ALA A 46 -10.55 12.59 -3.42
CA ALA A 46 -10.10 11.24 -3.74
C ALA A 46 -8.85 10.84 -2.92
N ALA A 47 -8.95 9.70 -2.23
CA ALA A 47 -7.92 9.22 -1.33
C ALA A 47 -7.90 7.70 -1.24
N VAL A 48 -6.71 7.13 -1.08
CA VAL A 48 -6.55 5.75 -0.65
C VAL A 48 -6.58 5.72 0.87
N ILE A 49 -7.49 4.94 1.42
CA ILE A 49 -7.67 4.71 2.85
C ILE A 49 -7.05 3.38 3.21
N ILE A 50 -6.25 3.35 4.27
CA ILE A 50 -5.61 2.15 4.80
C ILE A 50 -6.07 2.01 6.24
N ASP A 51 -6.87 0.99 6.51
CA ASP A 51 -7.44 0.70 7.82
C ASP A 51 -6.84 -0.60 8.37
N GLN A 52 -6.34 -0.55 9.60
CA GLN A 52 -5.77 -1.71 10.29
C GLN A 52 -6.54 -1.94 11.58
N ILE A 53 -6.88 -3.20 11.86
CA ILE A 53 -7.81 -3.61 12.94
C ILE A 53 -7.47 -3.03 14.33
N ASN A 54 -6.19 -2.69 14.56
CA ASN A 54 -5.70 -2.20 15.85
C ASN A 54 -5.34 -0.71 15.88
N ASP A 55 -5.52 0.03 14.78
CA ASP A 55 -5.21 1.46 14.73
C ASP A 55 -6.46 2.30 15.00
N GLU A 56 -6.32 3.38 15.77
CA GLU A 56 -7.44 4.24 16.18
C GLU A 56 -7.97 5.11 15.03
N GLU A 57 -7.14 5.40 14.02
CA GLU A 57 -7.51 6.22 12.88
C GLU A 57 -6.93 5.64 11.57
N PRO A 58 -7.75 5.53 10.51
CA PRO A 58 -7.27 5.03 9.24
C PRO A 58 -6.29 6.00 8.59
N PHE A 59 -5.23 5.45 7.99
CA PHE A 59 -4.25 6.25 7.29
C PHE A 59 -4.77 6.66 5.91
N ARG A 60 -4.56 7.93 5.55
CA ARG A 60 -5.07 8.55 4.32
C ARG A 60 -3.94 8.98 3.41
N ILE A 61 -4.02 8.59 2.14
CA ILE A 61 -3.13 9.05 1.07
C ILE A 61 -3.97 9.80 0.04
N ALA A 62 -3.91 11.12 0.09
CA ALA A 62 -4.58 11.99 -0.87
C ALA A 62 -4.09 11.76 -2.31
N ALA A 63 -4.96 11.92 -3.30
CA ALA A 63 -4.65 11.71 -4.72
C ALA A 63 -3.43 12.49 -5.22
N ALA A 64 -3.19 13.69 -4.67
CA ALA A 64 -2.01 14.50 -4.98
C ALA A 64 -0.67 13.83 -4.61
N LEU A 65 -0.69 12.82 -3.74
CA LEU A 65 0.51 12.10 -3.28
C LEU A 65 0.70 10.74 -3.94
N TRP A 66 -0.29 10.22 -4.70
CA TRP A 66 -0.26 8.86 -5.23
C TRP A 66 0.98 8.56 -6.06
N ASP A 67 1.35 9.44 -7.00
CA ASP A 67 2.51 9.23 -7.87
C ASP A 67 3.81 9.18 -7.06
N ARG A 68 3.94 10.07 -6.08
CA ARG A 68 5.12 10.13 -5.22
C ARG A 68 5.22 8.90 -4.33
N VAL A 69 4.13 8.54 -3.66
CA VAL A 69 4.09 7.37 -2.78
C VAL A 69 4.35 6.09 -3.57
N TYR A 70 3.76 5.94 -4.75
CA TYR A 70 4.02 4.81 -5.64
C TYR A 70 5.50 4.69 -5.99
N ALA A 71 6.13 5.78 -6.43
CA ALA A 71 7.54 5.80 -6.78
C ALA A 71 8.45 5.48 -5.57
N GLU A 72 8.17 6.08 -4.41
CA GLU A 72 8.92 5.82 -3.17
C GLU A 72 8.76 4.36 -2.71
N LEU A 73 7.55 3.80 -2.79
CA LEU A 73 7.29 2.39 -2.47
C LEU A 73 8.03 1.43 -3.39
N CYS A 74 8.13 1.72 -4.70
CA CYS A 74 8.92 0.88 -5.62
C CYS A 74 10.38 0.77 -5.15
N LEU A 75 10.98 1.88 -4.71
CA LEU A 75 12.35 1.91 -4.20
C LEU A 75 12.47 1.16 -2.86
N VAL A 76 11.56 1.43 -1.92
CA VAL A 76 11.54 0.78 -0.60
C VAL A 76 11.39 -0.74 -0.75
N CYS A 77 10.45 -1.21 -1.57
CA CYS A 77 10.26 -2.65 -1.81
C CYS A 77 11.50 -3.30 -2.46
N ALA A 78 12.16 -2.61 -3.40
CA ALA A 78 13.40 -3.11 -3.99
C ALA A 78 14.51 -3.27 -2.96
N HIS A 79 14.69 -2.28 -2.07
CA HIS A 79 15.67 -2.35 -1.00
C HIS A 79 15.33 -3.41 0.06
N ALA A 80 14.06 -3.56 0.44
CA ALA A 80 13.61 -4.58 1.38
C ALA A 80 13.91 -6.00 0.86
N ARG A 81 13.65 -6.26 -0.43
CA ARG A 81 13.99 -7.54 -1.07
C ARG A 81 15.49 -7.82 -1.06
N GLU A 82 16.31 -6.81 -1.35
CA GLU A 82 17.77 -6.96 -1.32
C GLU A 82 18.30 -7.25 0.09
N LEU A 83 17.74 -6.59 1.13
CA LEU A 83 18.11 -6.87 2.52
C LEU A 83 17.77 -8.31 2.93
N GLY A 84 16.58 -8.79 2.56
CA GLY A 84 16.18 -10.19 2.79
C GLY A 84 17.11 -11.18 2.08
N ARG A 85 17.48 -10.90 0.83
CA ARG A 85 18.43 -11.73 0.04
C ARG A 85 19.81 -11.83 0.72
N ARG A 86 20.32 -10.71 1.23
CA ARG A 86 21.61 -10.68 1.94
C ARG A 86 21.56 -11.47 3.24
N GLN A 87 20.50 -11.31 4.03
CA GLN A 87 20.34 -12.06 5.28
C GLN A 87 20.34 -13.57 5.05
N GLN A 88 19.67 -14.06 4.00
CA GLN A 88 19.72 -15.48 3.63
C GLN A 88 21.12 -15.95 3.20
N SER A 89 21.89 -15.08 2.54
CA SER A 89 23.25 -15.40 2.10
C SER A 89 24.27 -15.51 3.24
N TYR A 90 23.97 -14.95 4.43
CA TYR A 90 24.84 -15.06 5.61
C TYR A 90 24.59 -16.33 6.45
N ILE A 91 23.52 -17.06 6.18
CA ILE A 91 23.11 -18.27 6.93
C ILE A 91 23.55 -19.56 6.20
N HIS A 92 24.12 -19.42 5.00
CA HIS A 92 24.74 -20.49 4.21
C HIS A 92 26.25 -20.31 4.14
#